data_AF-A0A4R6UPX1-F1
#
_entry.id   AF-A0A4R6UPX1-F1
#
_cell.length_a   1.000
_cell.length_b   1.000
_cell.length_c   1.000
_cell.angle_alpha   90.00
_cell.angle_beta   90.00
_cell.angle_gamma   90.00
#
_symmetry.space_group_name_H-M   'P 1'
#
loop_
_entity.id
_entity.type
_entity.pdbx_description
1 polymer ?
#
loop_
_entity_poly.entity_id
_entity_poly.type
_entity_poly.pdbx_seq_one_letter_code
_entity_poly.pdbx_strand_id
1 'polypeptide(L)'
;MTAETPSSRGPAGSARPSRRATAARAVSYGVLARWGDRRQARADGRAGLPSLEPGRPAGTPALEEYHQDFLARVHRERLRLDRETAPMHQSRAGLAVRLPATEDALARARASLDAIPVLLDAAQLAVRRGGETHTAADVVAARRAREHEARRRPLVDEAARLHAQLTQMRAEYARLGSTIRSCELAAATRVRRLHARVMRRVSAYERHLVRRHPAGDRIGPALVDRHPVVPEWVAAAEAADPAAPETGPVSPPTGIPTPRPPVHQHPADQPGQE
;
A
#
# COMPACT_ATOMS: atom_id res chain seq x y z
N MET A 1 6.66 50.43 22.46
CA MET A 1 6.00 49.44 21.60
C MET A 1 7.07 48.70 20.83
N THR A 2 7.56 47.60 21.39
CA THR A 2 8.65 46.78 20.85
C THR A 2 8.06 45.72 19.91
N ALA A 3 8.45 45.78 18.64
CA ALA A 3 8.02 44.83 17.62
C ALA A 3 8.76 43.50 17.80
N GLU A 4 8.05 42.47 18.27
CA GLU A 4 8.55 41.09 18.28
C GLU A 4 8.66 40.57 16.85
N THR A 5 9.89 40.25 16.44
CA THR A 5 10.18 39.67 15.13
C THR A 5 9.88 38.16 15.19
N PRO A 6 9.07 37.60 14.27
CA PRO A 6 8.76 36.17 14.30
C PRO A 6 10.01 35.36 13.96
N SER A 7 10.47 34.59 14.96
CA SER A 7 11.61 33.68 14.86
C SER A 7 11.31 32.58 13.84
N SER A 8 11.98 32.66 12.70
CA SER A 8 11.98 31.66 11.63
C SER A 8 12.51 30.32 12.16
N ARG A 9 11.60 29.37 12.42
CA ARG A 9 11.97 27.95 12.61
C ARG A 9 12.52 27.43 11.30
N GLY A 10 13.85 27.34 11.22
CA GLY A 10 14.55 26.74 10.09
C GLY A 10 14.07 25.30 9.80
N PRO A 11 14.18 24.85 8.54
CA PRO A 11 13.69 23.56 8.11
C PRO A 11 14.35 22.45 8.93
N ALA A 12 13.49 21.64 9.55
CA ALA A 12 13.83 20.48 10.34
C ALA A 12 14.88 19.61 9.61
N GLY A 13 15.91 19.25 10.37
CA GLY A 13 17.16 18.73 9.88
C GLY A 13 17.04 17.58 8.89
N SER A 14 17.99 17.58 7.95
CA SER A 14 18.37 16.41 7.16
C SER A 14 18.44 15.18 8.07
N ALA A 15 17.46 14.29 7.93
CA ALA A 15 17.49 12.99 8.57
C ALA A 15 18.71 12.25 8.03
N ARG A 16 19.84 12.34 8.75
CA ARG A 16 21.01 11.49 8.51
C ARG A 16 20.47 10.05 8.46
N PRO A 17 20.63 9.31 7.35
CA PRO A 17 20.24 7.92 7.33
C PRO A 17 21.03 7.24 8.44
N SER A 18 20.30 6.78 9.46
CA SER A 18 20.92 6.17 10.62
C SER A 18 21.67 4.94 10.11
N ARG A 19 23.00 4.97 10.19
CA ARG A 19 23.94 3.88 9.85
C ARG A 19 23.74 2.62 10.70
N ARG A 20 22.60 2.48 11.38
CA ARG A 20 22.09 1.21 11.89
C ARG A 20 21.26 0.52 10.81
N ALA A 21 21.86 0.33 9.64
CA ALA A 21 21.68 -0.93 8.94
C ALA A 21 22.30 -2.00 9.85
N THR A 22 21.58 -2.40 10.89
CA THR A 22 21.94 -3.51 11.75
C THR A 22 22.19 -4.68 10.83
N ALA A 23 23.48 -5.01 10.63
CA ALA A 23 23.90 -6.21 9.94
C ALA A 23 23.02 -7.33 10.46
N ALA A 24 22.15 -7.82 9.58
CA ALA A 24 21.08 -8.72 9.96
C ALA A 24 21.73 -9.94 10.58
N ARG A 25 21.70 -10.04 11.91
CA ARG A 25 22.28 -11.18 12.63
C ARG A 25 21.65 -12.41 12.01
N ALA A 26 22.49 -13.23 11.38
CA ALA A 26 22.07 -14.50 10.83
C ALA A 26 21.32 -15.24 11.94
N VAL A 27 20.08 -15.65 11.66
CA VAL A 27 19.24 -16.34 12.63
C VAL A 27 19.91 -17.68 12.94
N SER A 28 20.68 -17.73 14.02
CA SER A 28 21.47 -18.90 14.37
C SER A 28 20.53 -19.99 14.88
N TYR A 29 20.42 -21.07 14.12
CA TYR A 29 19.81 -22.32 14.58
C TYR A 29 20.72 -22.93 15.66
N GLY A 30 20.34 -22.69 16.92
CA GLY A 30 21.13 -23.02 18.09
C GLY A 30 21.40 -24.52 18.25
N VAL A 31 22.53 -24.84 18.86
CA VAL A 31 22.99 -26.22 19.07
C VAL A 31 21.96 -27.04 19.87
N LEU A 32 21.33 -26.46 20.89
CA LEU A 32 20.32 -27.15 21.70
C LEU A 32 19.08 -27.58 20.89
N ALA A 33 18.61 -26.71 19.99
CA ALA A 33 17.47 -27.04 19.12
C ALA A 33 17.82 -28.22 18.18
N ARG A 34 19.07 -28.29 17.68
CA ARG A 34 19.55 -29.45 16.91
C ARG A 34 19.50 -30.75 17.70
N TRP A 35 19.89 -30.72 18.97
CA TRP A 35 19.84 -31.91 19.81
C TRP A 35 18.40 -32.36 20.07
N GLY A 36 17.48 -31.42 20.27
CA GLY A 36 16.04 -31.70 20.38
C GLY A 36 15.51 -32.38 19.12
N ASP A 37 15.68 -31.74 17.96
CA ASP A 37 15.20 -32.25 16.68
C ASP A 37 15.81 -33.64 16.37
N ARG A 38 17.08 -33.88 16.74
CA ARG A 38 17.75 -35.20 16.61
C ARG A 38 17.16 -36.26 17.54
N ARG A 39 16.80 -35.91 18.79
CA ARG A 39 16.20 -36.85 19.74
C ARG A 39 14.79 -37.23 19.30
N GLN A 40 14.00 -36.25 18.88
CA GLN A 40 12.64 -36.47 18.41
C GLN A 40 12.62 -37.31 17.12
N ALA A 41 13.46 -36.99 16.14
CA ALA A 41 13.59 -37.79 14.92
C ALA A 41 13.98 -39.26 15.18
N ARG A 42 14.76 -39.53 16.23
CA ARG A 42 15.10 -40.90 16.64
C ARG A 42 13.95 -41.62 17.31
N ALA A 43 13.14 -40.92 18.12
CA ALA A 43 11.96 -41.49 18.75
C ALA A 43 10.93 -41.86 17.66
N ASP A 44 10.63 -40.92 16.77
CA ASP A 44 9.66 -41.11 15.68
C ASP A 44 10.13 -42.18 14.69
N GLY A 45 11.44 -42.20 14.37
CA GLY A 45 12.01 -43.24 13.52
C GLY A 45 11.95 -44.65 14.11
N ARG A 46 11.90 -44.79 15.44
CA ARG A 46 11.76 -46.09 16.14
C ARG A 46 10.32 -46.49 16.34
N ALA A 47 9.42 -45.54 16.55
CA ALA A 47 7.99 -45.79 16.70
C ALA A 47 7.37 -46.36 15.41
N GLY A 48 8.03 -46.14 14.27
CA GLY A 48 7.49 -46.45 12.95
C GLY A 48 6.47 -45.38 12.56
N LEU A 49 6.58 -44.85 11.34
CA LEU A 49 5.56 -43.92 10.87
C LEU A 49 4.27 -44.71 10.57
N PRO A 50 3.08 -44.20 10.95
CA PRO A 50 1.82 -44.77 10.49
C PRO A 50 1.90 -44.88 8.96
N SER A 51 1.53 -46.07 8.45
CA SER A 51 1.94 -46.60 7.14
C SER A 51 1.92 -45.54 6.03
N LEU A 52 2.93 -45.62 5.15
CA LEU A 52 3.04 -44.87 3.87
C LEU A 52 1.95 -45.25 2.87
N GLU A 53 0.77 -45.62 3.36
CA GLU A 53 -0.34 -46.03 2.52
C GLU A 53 -0.78 -44.86 1.63
N PRO A 54 -0.94 -45.11 0.32
CA PRO A 54 -1.45 -44.11 -0.61
C PRO A 54 -2.74 -43.49 -0.07
N GLY A 55 -2.76 -42.16 0.04
CA GLY A 55 -3.93 -41.41 0.50
C GLY A 55 -3.96 -41.07 1.99
N ARG A 56 -3.06 -41.61 2.83
CA ARG A 56 -2.87 -41.09 4.19
C ARG A 56 -1.81 -39.99 4.20
N PRO A 57 -2.01 -38.91 4.99
CA PRO A 57 -1.03 -37.87 5.11
C PRO A 57 0.24 -38.43 5.77
N ALA A 58 1.29 -38.68 4.98
CA ALA A 58 2.61 -38.98 5.51
C ALA A 58 3.08 -37.75 6.30
N GLY A 59 3.16 -37.89 7.62
CA GLY A 59 3.51 -36.80 8.52
C GLY A 59 3.85 -37.31 9.91
N THR A 60 4.80 -36.65 10.56
CA THR A 60 5.11 -36.87 11.97
C THR A 60 4.54 -35.73 12.80
N PRO A 61 4.10 -35.98 14.04
CA PRO A 61 3.65 -34.92 14.94
C PRO A 61 4.62 -33.74 15.04
N ALA A 62 5.94 -34.00 15.01
CA ALA A 62 6.97 -32.96 15.04
C ALA A 62 6.95 -32.02 13.82
N LEU A 63 6.71 -32.56 12.61
CA LEU A 63 6.62 -31.76 11.38
C LEU A 63 5.35 -30.94 11.35
N GLU A 64 4.23 -31.53 11.81
CA GLU A 64 2.96 -30.81 11.95
C GLU A 64 3.12 -29.64 12.93
N GLU A 65 3.77 -29.86 14.08
CA GLU A 65 4.06 -28.80 15.04
C GLU A 65 4.90 -27.67 14.42
N TYR A 66 5.94 -27.99 13.66
CA TYR A 66 6.75 -26.97 12.97
C TYR A 66 5.94 -26.20 11.92
N HIS A 67 5.06 -26.89 11.20
CA HIS A 67 4.16 -26.28 10.23
C HIS A 67 3.18 -25.31 10.91
N GLN A 68 2.52 -25.75 11.98
CA GLN A 68 1.58 -24.93 12.73
C GLN A 68 2.24 -23.73 13.42
N ASP A 69 3.44 -23.90 14.02
CA ASP A 69 4.20 -22.76 14.58
C ASP A 69 4.60 -21.76 13.49
N PHE A 70 5.01 -22.25 12.31
CA PHE A 70 5.29 -21.39 11.16
C PHE A 70 4.04 -20.59 10.75
N LEU A 71 2.90 -21.25 10.53
CA LEU A 71 1.65 -20.60 10.14
C LEU A 71 1.20 -19.57 11.18
N ALA A 72 1.26 -19.91 12.47
CA ALA A 72 0.88 -19.01 13.54
C ALA A 72 1.77 -17.74 13.55
N ARG A 73 3.07 -17.88 13.33
CA ARG A 73 4.00 -16.73 13.27
C ARG A 73 3.81 -15.90 12.02
N VAL A 74 3.60 -16.54 10.87
CA VAL A 74 3.26 -15.85 9.61
C VAL A 74 1.98 -15.04 9.78
N HIS A 75 0.96 -15.61 10.39
CA HIS A 75 -0.30 -14.92 10.66
C HIS A 75 -0.11 -13.70 11.58
N ARG A 76 0.70 -13.83 12.65
CA ARG A 76 1.05 -12.69 13.50
C ARG A 76 1.79 -11.59 12.75
N GLU A 77 2.73 -11.95 11.86
CA GLU A 77 3.43 -10.97 11.02
C GLU A 77 2.46 -10.29 10.03
N ARG A 78 1.48 -11.02 9.50
CA ARG A 78 0.42 -10.44 8.66
C ARG A 78 -0.43 -9.43 9.44
N LEU A 79 -0.95 -9.82 10.60
CA LEU A 79 -1.72 -8.92 11.46
C LEU A 79 -0.92 -7.69 11.88
N ARG A 80 0.39 -7.84 12.12
CA ARG A 80 1.28 -6.73 12.41
C ARG A 80 1.39 -5.78 11.22
N LEU A 81 1.63 -6.31 10.02
CA LEU A 81 1.68 -5.52 8.78
C LEU A 81 0.36 -4.75 8.58
N ASP A 82 -0.78 -5.43 8.69
CA ASP A 82 -2.10 -4.83 8.48
C ASP A 82 -2.35 -3.68 9.47
N ARG A 83 -1.97 -3.86 10.75
CA ARG A 83 -2.07 -2.78 11.77
C ARG A 83 -1.15 -1.60 11.47
N GLU A 84 0.05 -1.87 10.96
CA GLU A 84 1.04 -0.84 10.62
C GLU A 84 0.59 -0.02 9.40
N THR A 85 0.05 -0.66 8.37
CA THR A 85 -0.32 0.00 7.10
C THR A 85 -1.74 0.57 7.09
N ALA A 86 -2.67 0.09 7.93
CA ALA A 86 -4.06 0.56 7.99
C ALA A 86 -4.23 2.11 8.02
N PRO A 87 -3.58 2.87 8.93
CA PRO A 87 -3.72 4.33 8.95
C PRO A 87 -3.16 5.00 7.68
N MET A 88 -2.15 4.40 7.05
CA MET A 88 -1.58 4.91 5.80
C MET A 88 -2.55 4.68 4.64
N HIS A 89 -3.18 3.50 4.55
CA HIS A 89 -4.24 3.22 3.58
C HIS A 89 -5.43 4.16 3.75
N GLN A 90 -5.88 4.40 4.98
CA GLN A 90 -6.96 5.35 5.25
C GLN A 90 -6.60 6.78 4.80
N SER A 91 -5.39 7.25 5.15
CA SER A 91 -4.90 8.57 4.75
C SER A 91 -4.79 8.69 3.23
N ARG A 92 -4.26 7.65 2.59
CA ARG A 92 -4.12 7.57 1.13
C ARG A 92 -5.48 7.56 0.42
N ALA A 93 -6.46 6.83 0.93
CA ALA A 93 -7.83 6.84 0.43
C ALA A 93 -8.47 8.23 0.55
N GLY A 94 -8.27 8.91 1.69
CA GLY A 94 -8.74 10.28 1.89
C GLY A 94 -8.08 11.29 0.93
N LEU A 95 -6.83 11.08 0.51
CA LEU A 95 -6.19 11.87 -0.55
C LEU A 95 -6.75 11.53 -1.93
N ALA A 96 -6.99 10.25 -2.23
CA ALA A 96 -7.55 9.82 -3.50
C ALA A 96 -8.92 10.48 -3.80
N VAL A 97 -9.75 10.69 -2.78
CA VAL A 97 -11.04 11.38 -2.91
C VAL A 97 -10.86 12.89 -3.14
N ARG A 98 -9.92 13.53 -2.45
CA ARG A 98 -9.74 14.99 -2.50
C ARG A 98 -8.97 15.48 -3.74
N LEU A 99 -8.11 14.63 -4.32
CA LEU A 99 -7.27 14.98 -5.46
C LEU A 99 -8.11 15.45 -6.67
N PRO A 100 -9.09 14.67 -7.19
CA PRO A 100 -9.92 15.10 -8.32
C PRO A 100 -10.68 16.39 -8.05
N ALA A 101 -11.26 16.54 -6.84
CA ALA A 101 -11.98 17.75 -6.47
C ALA A 101 -11.09 19.01 -6.48
N THR A 102 -9.82 18.86 -6.09
CA THR A 102 -8.83 19.95 -6.12
C THR A 102 -8.38 20.26 -7.56
N GLU A 103 -8.25 19.22 -8.40
CA GLU A 103 -7.97 19.36 -9.83
C GLU A 103 -9.09 20.12 -10.55
N ASP A 104 -10.34 19.75 -10.29
CA ASP A 104 -11.51 20.43 -10.85
C ASP A 104 -11.62 21.88 -10.37
N ALA A 105 -11.31 22.14 -9.09
CA ALA A 105 -11.27 23.50 -8.56
C ALA A 105 -10.19 24.35 -9.24
N LEU A 106 -9.00 23.79 -9.44
CA LEU A 106 -7.91 24.45 -10.16
C LEU A 106 -8.29 24.71 -11.63
N ALA A 107 -8.96 23.76 -12.28
CA ALA A 107 -9.46 23.91 -13.65
C ALA A 107 -10.48 25.04 -13.75
N ARG A 108 -11.45 25.12 -12.82
CA ARG A 108 -12.42 26.22 -12.75
C ARG A 108 -11.75 27.57 -12.50
N ALA A 109 -10.78 27.65 -11.59
CA ALA A 109 -10.05 28.88 -11.31
C ALA A 109 -9.26 29.36 -12.54
N ARG A 110 -8.62 28.44 -13.27
CA ARG A 110 -7.92 28.73 -14.53
C ARG A 110 -8.88 29.19 -15.62
N ALA A 111 -10.00 28.50 -15.82
CA ALA A 111 -11.03 28.94 -16.77
C ALA A 111 -11.58 30.34 -16.44
N SER A 112 -11.73 30.66 -15.15
CA SER A 112 -12.15 32.00 -14.71
C SER A 112 -11.08 33.06 -15.01
N LEU A 113 -9.79 32.72 -14.89
CA LEU A 113 -8.68 33.59 -15.29
C LEU A 113 -8.63 33.78 -16.81
N ASP A 114 -8.82 32.72 -17.58
CA ASP A 114 -8.77 32.74 -19.05
C ASP A 114 -9.94 33.57 -19.64
N ALA A 115 -11.06 33.66 -18.92
CA ALA A 115 -12.19 34.51 -19.28
C ALA A 115 -11.93 36.02 -19.07
N ILE A 116 -10.87 36.39 -18.33
CA ILE A 116 -10.49 37.78 -18.09
C ILE A 116 -9.25 38.10 -18.95
N PRO A 117 -9.28 39.13 -19.81
CA PRO A 117 -8.13 39.50 -20.62
C PRO A 117 -6.91 39.79 -19.74
N VAL A 118 -5.72 39.35 -20.16
CA VAL A 118 -4.49 39.56 -19.37
C VAL A 118 -4.17 41.04 -19.23
N LEU A 119 -4.38 41.80 -20.32
CA LEU A 119 -4.23 43.25 -20.38
C LEU A 119 -5.49 43.83 -21.02
N LEU A 120 -6.00 44.93 -20.45
CA LEU A 120 -7.02 45.73 -21.11
C LEU A 120 -6.40 46.48 -22.28
N ASP A 121 -7.10 46.50 -23.42
CA ASP A 121 -6.69 47.31 -24.55
C ASP A 121 -6.96 48.82 -24.30
N ALA A 122 -6.41 49.68 -25.16
CA ALA A 122 -6.56 51.12 -25.01
C ALA A 122 -8.03 51.59 -25.10
N ALA A 123 -8.87 50.90 -25.89
CA ALA A 123 -10.27 51.24 -26.02
C ALA A 123 -11.05 50.91 -24.73
N GLN A 124 -10.76 49.76 -24.11
CA GLN A 124 -11.32 49.32 -22.84
C GLN A 124 -10.89 50.22 -21.67
N LEU A 125 -9.62 50.66 -21.65
CA LEU A 125 -9.12 51.62 -20.66
C LEU A 125 -9.77 53.00 -20.81
N ALA A 126 -10.15 53.39 -22.03
CA ALA A 126 -10.80 54.66 -22.32
C ALA A 126 -12.32 54.70 -22.01
N VAL A 127 -12.94 53.56 -21.67
CA VAL A 127 -14.40 53.49 -21.41
C VAL A 127 -14.78 54.32 -20.17
N ARG A 128 -15.58 55.36 -20.41
CA ARG A 128 -16.15 56.25 -19.39
C ARG A 128 -17.50 55.74 -18.90
N ARG A 129 -17.73 55.83 -17.59
CA ARG A 129 -19.05 55.64 -16.94
C ARG A 129 -19.75 56.99 -16.79
N GLY A 130 -21.06 56.96 -16.51
CA GLY A 130 -21.83 58.18 -16.23
C GLY A 130 -21.18 59.00 -15.10
N GLY A 131 -21.05 60.31 -15.32
CA GLY A 131 -20.40 61.25 -14.39
C GLY A 131 -18.88 61.41 -14.58
N GLU A 132 -18.24 60.61 -15.43
CA GLU A 132 -16.79 60.73 -15.70
C GLU A 132 -16.47 61.70 -16.86
N THR A 133 -17.42 62.52 -17.34
CA THR A 133 -17.27 63.37 -18.53
C THR A 133 -16.12 64.37 -18.43
N HIS A 134 -15.93 64.97 -17.26
CA HIS A 134 -14.88 65.97 -17.01
C HIS A 134 -13.62 65.39 -16.35
N THR A 135 -13.57 64.08 -16.11
CA THR A 135 -12.37 63.43 -15.55
C THR A 135 -11.29 63.30 -16.63
N ALA A 136 -10.03 63.57 -16.29
CA ALA A 136 -8.92 63.40 -17.21
C ALA A 136 -8.79 61.93 -17.68
N ALA A 137 -8.39 61.72 -18.93
CA ALA A 137 -8.42 60.39 -19.57
C ALA A 137 -7.45 59.40 -18.92
N ASP A 138 -6.27 59.88 -18.50
CA ASP A 138 -5.26 59.14 -17.75
C ASP A 138 -5.79 58.67 -16.39
N VAL A 139 -6.56 59.51 -15.69
CA VAL A 139 -7.19 59.16 -14.41
C VAL A 139 -8.23 58.06 -14.60
N VAL A 140 -9.04 58.13 -15.66
CA VAL A 140 -10.01 57.07 -16.01
C VAL A 140 -9.28 55.76 -16.34
N ALA A 141 -8.27 55.80 -17.20
CA ALA A 141 -7.48 54.63 -17.58
C ALA A 141 -6.80 53.98 -16.37
N ALA A 142 -6.16 54.78 -15.50
CA ALA A 142 -5.54 54.29 -14.27
C ALA A 142 -6.56 53.65 -13.32
N ARG A 143 -7.76 54.22 -13.18
CA ARG A 143 -8.85 53.62 -12.40
C ARG A 143 -9.30 52.29 -12.99
N ARG A 144 -9.51 52.21 -14.31
CA ARG A 144 -9.91 50.97 -15.01
C ARG A 144 -8.87 49.88 -14.87
N ALA A 145 -7.59 50.21 -15.02
CA ALA A 145 -6.48 49.29 -14.81
C ALA A 145 -6.46 48.75 -13.37
N ARG A 146 -6.67 49.61 -12.36
CA ARG A 146 -6.76 49.19 -10.95
C ARG A 146 -7.98 48.32 -10.67
N GLU A 147 -9.15 48.66 -11.21
CA GLU A 147 -10.37 47.84 -11.08
C GLU A 147 -10.17 46.46 -11.73
N HIS A 148 -9.53 46.41 -12.89
CA HIS A 148 -9.19 45.18 -13.58
C HIS A 148 -8.23 44.30 -12.76
N GLU A 149 -7.12 44.89 -12.30
CA GLU A 149 -6.16 44.17 -11.45
C GLU A 149 -6.80 43.70 -10.15
N ALA A 150 -7.66 44.52 -9.51
CA ALA A 150 -8.38 44.14 -8.31
C ALA A 150 -9.32 42.94 -8.51
N ARG A 151 -9.89 42.75 -9.72
CA ARG A 151 -10.69 41.57 -10.07
C ARG A 151 -9.83 40.36 -10.39
N ARG A 152 -8.71 40.56 -11.10
CA ARG A 152 -7.84 39.49 -11.58
C ARG A 152 -6.97 38.91 -10.47
N ARG A 153 -6.45 39.76 -9.57
CA ARG A 153 -5.49 39.37 -8.53
C ARG A 153 -5.97 38.23 -7.63
N PRO A 154 -7.21 38.24 -7.07
CA PRO A 154 -7.70 37.15 -6.23
C PRO A 154 -7.76 35.79 -6.96
N LEU A 155 -8.08 35.79 -8.26
CA LEU A 155 -8.13 34.57 -9.06
C LEU A 155 -6.74 33.99 -9.33
N VAL A 156 -5.74 34.85 -9.54
CA VAL A 156 -4.33 34.44 -9.69
C VAL A 156 -3.83 33.82 -8.39
N ASP A 157 -4.09 34.49 -7.26
CA ASP A 157 -3.68 34.01 -5.94
C ASP A 157 -4.39 32.68 -5.61
N GLU A 158 -5.67 32.54 -5.95
CA GLU A 158 -6.44 31.30 -5.77
C GLU A 158 -5.91 30.14 -6.63
N ALA A 159 -5.65 30.39 -7.92
CA ALA A 159 -5.09 29.37 -8.81
C ALA A 159 -3.70 28.91 -8.34
N ALA A 160 -2.85 29.84 -7.87
CA ALA A 160 -1.55 29.53 -7.30
C ALA A 160 -1.68 28.69 -6.02
N ARG A 161 -2.60 29.05 -5.12
CA ARG A 161 -2.90 28.30 -3.89
C ARG A 161 -3.36 26.87 -4.19
N LEU A 162 -4.32 26.70 -5.09
CA LEU A 162 -4.84 25.38 -5.50
C LEU A 162 -3.77 24.53 -6.16
N HIS A 163 -2.91 25.13 -7.00
CA HIS A 163 -1.80 24.42 -7.63
C HIS A 163 -0.76 23.91 -6.61
N ALA A 164 -0.40 24.75 -5.63
CA ALA A 164 0.50 24.37 -4.55
C ALA A 164 -0.10 23.23 -3.71
N GLN A 165 -1.39 23.35 -3.36
CA GLN A 165 -2.12 22.31 -2.62
C GLN A 165 -2.15 20.98 -3.38
N LEU A 166 -2.45 21.00 -4.69
CA LEU A 166 -2.46 19.81 -5.53
C LEU A 166 -1.08 19.13 -5.57
N THR A 167 -0.02 19.92 -5.72
CA THR A 167 1.37 19.43 -5.74
C THR A 167 1.73 18.76 -4.41
N GLN A 168 1.39 19.40 -3.28
CA GLN A 168 1.60 18.84 -1.95
C GLN A 168 0.83 17.53 -1.75
N MET A 169 -0.44 17.48 -2.14
CA MET A 169 -1.28 16.28 -2.01
C MET A 169 -0.74 15.11 -2.85
N ARG A 170 -0.28 15.37 -4.08
CA ARG A 170 0.34 14.34 -4.94
C ARG A 170 1.65 13.83 -4.35
N ALA A 171 2.50 14.71 -3.83
CA ALA A 171 3.73 14.32 -3.17
C ALA A 171 3.45 13.47 -1.92
N GLU A 172 2.46 13.83 -1.12
CA GLU A 172 2.05 13.07 0.05
C GLU A 172 1.45 11.70 -0.31
N TYR A 173 0.63 11.64 -1.37
CA TYR A 173 0.08 10.40 -1.90
C TYR A 173 1.19 9.42 -2.30
N ALA A 174 2.17 9.89 -3.09
CA ALA A 174 3.32 9.09 -3.51
C ALA A 174 4.20 8.65 -2.32
N ARG A 175 4.42 9.53 -1.34
CA ARG A 175 5.15 9.23 -0.09
C ARG A 175 4.47 8.12 0.71
N LEU A 176 3.14 8.16 0.83
CA LEU A 176 2.38 7.11 1.53
C LEU A 176 2.48 5.78 0.80
N GLY A 177 2.33 5.76 -0.53
CA GLY A 177 2.52 4.54 -1.34
C GLY A 177 3.90 3.92 -1.12
N SER A 178 4.96 4.74 -1.21
CA SER A 178 6.34 4.30 -0.99
C SER A 178 6.58 3.72 0.42
N THR A 179 5.98 4.35 1.44
CA THR A 179 6.07 3.88 2.84
C THR A 179 5.37 2.54 3.02
N ILE A 180 4.14 2.39 2.49
CA ILE A 180 3.37 1.13 2.55
C ILE A 180 4.18 -0.01 1.93
N ARG A 181 4.72 0.21 0.71
CA ARG A 181 5.57 -0.77 0.01
C ARG A 181 6.80 -1.16 0.82
N SER A 182 7.44 -0.20 1.47
CA SER A 182 8.60 -0.46 2.34
C SER A 182 8.23 -1.35 3.53
N CYS A 183 7.07 -1.13 4.15
CA CYS A 183 6.55 -1.97 5.23
C CYS A 183 6.24 -3.40 4.74
N GLU A 184 5.61 -3.54 3.57
CA GLU A 184 5.31 -4.84 2.93
C GLU A 184 6.60 -5.64 2.66
N LEU A 185 7.61 -5.01 2.06
CA LEU A 185 8.90 -5.66 1.78
C LEU A 185 9.63 -6.05 3.06
N ALA A 186 9.57 -5.21 4.09
CA ALA A 186 10.14 -5.53 5.40
C ALA A 186 9.44 -6.73 6.06
N ALA A 187 8.11 -6.83 5.95
CA ALA A 187 7.34 -7.96 6.45
C ALA A 187 7.64 -9.25 5.65
N ALA A 188 7.67 -9.17 4.32
CA ALA A 188 8.07 -10.26 3.44
C ALA A 188 9.44 -10.83 3.81
N THR A 189 10.43 -9.93 4.02
CA THR A 189 11.78 -10.31 4.46
C THR A 189 11.77 -11.03 5.81
N ARG A 190 10.96 -10.58 6.78
CA ARG A 190 10.82 -11.27 8.08
C ARG A 190 10.26 -12.67 7.92
N VAL A 191 9.24 -12.85 7.08
CA VAL A 191 8.66 -14.18 6.78
C VAL A 191 9.65 -15.10 6.07
N ARG A 192 10.43 -14.60 5.10
CA ARG A 192 11.50 -15.38 4.46
C ARG A 192 12.55 -15.87 5.47
N ARG A 193 12.95 -15.02 6.42
CA ARG A 193 13.87 -15.41 7.50
C ARG A 193 13.27 -16.46 8.42
N LEU A 194 11.99 -16.33 8.74
CA LEU A 194 11.25 -17.33 9.52
C LEU A 194 11.20 -18.67 8.78
N HIS A 195 10.84 -18.65 7.50
CA HIS A 195 10.79 -19.83 6.63
C HIS A 195 12.15 -20.53 6.58
N ALA A 196 13.22 -19.78 6.27
CA ALA A 196 14.58 -20.31 6.24
C ALA A 196 15.03 -20.91 7.59
N ARG A 197 14.56 -20.36 8.72
CA ARG A 197 14.82 -20.93 10.05
C ARG A 197 14.08 -22.26 10.23
N VAL A 198 12.80 -22.32 9.90
CA VAL A 198 11.98 -23.53 10.02
C VAL A 198 12.51 -24.63 9.09
N MET A 199 12.84 -24.30 7.85
CA MET A 199 13.43 -25.25 6.90
C MET A 199 14.73 -25.88 7.42
N ARG A 200 15.59 -25.12 8.12
CA ARG A 200 16.79 -25.71 8.75
C ARG A 200 16.46 -26.73 9.83
N ARG A 201 15.36 -26.54 10.58
CA ARG A 201 14.88 -27.50 11.57
C ARG A 201 14.31 -28.74 10.89
N VAL A 202 13.42 -28.54 9.92
CA VAL A 202 12.83 -29.61 9.08
C VAL A 202 13.95 -30.46 8.47
N SER A 203 14.92 -29.87 7.78
CA SER A 203 16.02 -30.64 7.18
C SER A 203 16.94 -31.32 8.21
N ALA A 204 17.10 -30.78 9.42
CA ALA A 204 17.87 -31.45 10.47
C ALA A 204 17.11 -32.66 11.03
N TYR A 205 15.82 -32.50 11.28
CA TYR A 205 14.89 -33.54 11.72
C TYR A 205 14.80 -34.67 10.67
N GLU A 206 14.50 -34.34 9.42
CA GLU A 206 14.34 -35.31 8.32
C GLU A 206 15.59 -36.14 8.07
N ARG A 207 16.79 -35.52 8.05
CA ARG A 207 18.05 -36.26 7.88
C ARG A 207 18.26 -37.31 8.98
N HIS A 208 17.82 -37.03 10.20
CA HIS A 208 17.93 -37.98 11.30
C HIS A 208 16.83 -39.05 11.25
N LEU A 209 15.63 -38.68 10.82
CA LEU A 209 14.49 -39.59 10.66
C LEU A 209 14.77 -40.61 9.55
N VAL A 210 15.13 -40.15 8.35
CA VAL A 210 15.44 -41.00 7.18
C VAL A 210 16.56 -42.00 7.49
N ARG A 211 17.63 -41.57 8.18
CA ARG A 211 18.74 -42.47 8.57
C ARG A 211 18.36 -43.53 9.61
N ARG A 212 17.25 -43.36 10.33
CA ARG A 212 16.87 -44.24 11.44
C ARG A 212 15.65 -45.09 11.14
N HIS A 213 14.83 -44.68 10.17
CA HIS A 213 13.64 -45.40 9.79
C HIS A 213 13.98 -46.56 8.85
N PRO A 214 13.40 -47.77 9.03
CA PRO A 214 13.68 -48.94 8.18
C PRO A 214 13.33 -48.72 6.70
N ALA A 215 12.29 -47.93 6.42
CA ALA A 215 11.87 -47.52 5.07
C ALA A 215 12.34 -46.10 4.68
N GLY A 216 13.53 -45.67 5.11
CA GLY A 216 14.04 -44.31 4.92
C GLY A 216 13.97 -43.79 3.47
N ASP A 217 14.30 -44.64 2.50
CA ASP A 217 14.34 -44.29 1.07
C ASP A 217 12.96 -43.89 0.51
N ARG A 218 11.88 -44.46 1.07
CA ARG A 218 10.49 -44.16 0.64
C ARG A 218 9.92 -42.94 1.35
N ILE A 219 10.39 -42.65 2.56
CA ILE A 219 9.84 -41.55 3.38
C ILE A 219 10.34 -40.20 2.88
N GLY A 220 11.61 -40.10 2.48
CA GLY A 220 12.23 -38.83 2.10
C GLY A 220 11.38 -38.01 1.11
N PRO A 221 11.00 -38.56 -0.05
CA PRO A 221 10.15 -37.86 -1.01
C PRO A 221 8.78 -37.48 -0.45
N ALA A 222 8.13 -38.36 0.32
CA ALA A 222 6.79 -38.13 0.87
C ALA A 222 6.75 -36.99 1.91
N LEU A 223 7.87 -36.67 2.55
CA LEU A 223 7.94 -35.57 3.52
C LEU A 223 8.07 -34.19 2.86
N VAL A 224 8.54 -34.11 1.62
CA VAL A 224 8.71 -32.83 0.90
C VAL A 224 7.39 -32.09 0.75
N ASP A 225 6.30 -32.82 0.51
CA ASP A 225 4.95 -32.25 0.37
C ASP A 225 4.43 -31.63 1.68
N ARG A 226 5.09 -31.91 2.83
CA ARG A 226 4.77 -31.33 4.14
C ARG A 226 5.61 -30.10 4.48
N HIS A 227 6.50 -29.67 3.59
CA HIS A 227 7.34 -28.52 3.85
C HIS A 227 6.50 -27.26 3.96
N PRO A 228 6.77 -26.40 4.96
CA PRO A 228 6.12 -25.11 5.04
C PRO A 228 6.34 -24.29 3.77
N VAL A 229 5.26 -23.78 3.19
CA VAL A 229 5.30 -22.96 1.97
C VAL A 229 5.26 -21.49 2.34
N VAL A 230 6.03 -20.67 1.62
CA VAL A 230 5.98 -19.21 1.79
C VAL A 230 4.66 -18.69 1.21
N PRO A 231 3.87 -17.90 1.95
CA PRO A 231 2.60 -17.38 1.45
C PRO A 231 2.76 -16.50 0.20
N GLU A 232 1.76 -16.52 -0.68
CA GLU A 232 1.77 -15.78 -1.95
C GLU A 232 1.96 -14.27 -1.77
N TRP A 233 1.41 -13.67 -0.71
CA TRP A 233 1.56 -12.23 -0.46
C TRP A 233 3.03 -11.80 -0.28
N VAL A 234 3.90 -12.72 0.16
CA VAL A 234 5.35 -12.46 0.29
C VAL A 234 5.97 -12.34 -1.11
N ALA A 235 5.62 -13.26 -2.01
CA ALA A 235 6.09 -13.21 -3.40
C ALA A 235 5.55 -11.99 -4.14
N ALA A 236 4.28 -11.63 -3.93
CA ALA A 236 3.68 -10.43 -4.50
C ALA A 236 4.38 -9.14 -4.03
N ALA A 237 4.73 -9.07 -2.73
CA ALA A 237 5.48 -7.93 -2.19
C ALA A 237 6.87 -7.79 -2.84
N GLU A 238 7.58 -8.91 -3.03
CA GLU A 238 8.93 -8.95 -3.64
C GLU A 238 8.92 -8.69 -5.15
N ALA A 239 7.90 -9.17 -5.86
CA ALA A 239 7.82 -9.05 -7.31
C ALA A 239 7.40 -7.65 -7.79
N ALA A 240 6.66 -6.91 -6.96
CA ALA A 240 6.22 -5.58 -7.36
C ALA A 240 7.40 -4.59 -7.35
N ASP A 241 7.69 -4.06 -8.53
CA ASP A 241 8.81 -3.17 -8.80
C ASP A 241 8.74 -1.90 -7.92
N PRO A 242 9.80 -1.59 -7.14
CA PRO A 242 9.85 -0.37 -6.33
C PRO A 242 9.85 0.91 -7.16
N ALA A 243 10.27 0.85 -8.42
CA ALA A 243 10.34 1.99 -9.33
C ALA A 243 9.11 2.13 -10.23
N ALA A 244 8.27 1.09 -10.32
CA ALA A 244 7.04 1.17 -11.09
C ALA A 244 6.15 2.24 -10.44
N PRO A 245 5.82 3.34 -11.15
CA PRO A 245 4.80 4.23 -10.66
C PRO A 245 3.56 3.39 -10.50
N GLU A 246 3.00 3.32 -9.29
CA GLU A 246 1.71 2.66 -9.08
C GLU A 246 0.77 3.27 -10.11
N THR A 247 0.38 2.46 -11.10
CA THR A 247 -0.61 2.85 -12.10
C THR A 247 -1.77 3.41 -11.29
N GLY A 248 -2.07 4.69 -11.53
CA GLY A 248 -2.99 5.49 -10.72
C GLY A 248 -4.28 4.73 -10.43
N PRO A 249 -5.03 5.14 -9.38
CA PRO A 249 -6.10 4.36 -8.77
C PRO A 249 -6.84 3.56 -9.83
N VAL A 250 -6.64 2.23 -9.83
CA VAL A 250 -7.39 1.32 -10.71
C VAL A 250 -8.82 1.74 -10.54
N SER A 251 -9.41 2.30 -11.60
CA SER A 251 -10.77 2.80 -11.57
C SER A 251 -11.59 1.71 -10.87
N PRO A 252 -12.29 2.05 -9.77
CA PRO A 252 -13.04 1.04 -9.03
C PRO A 252 -13.85 0.26 -10.07
N PRO A 253 -13.86 -1.09 -10.03
CA PRO A 253 -14.55 -1.90 -11.03
C PRO A 253 -15.93 -1.29 -11.20
N THR A 254 -16.14 -0.68 -12.37
CA THR A 254 -17.35 0.06 -12.69
C THR A 254 -18.40 -1.01 -12.88
N GLY A 255 -19.04 -1.38 -11.78
CA GLY A 255 -19.91 -2.54 -11.71
C GLY A 255 -19.74 -3.26 -10.38
N ILE A 256 -20.33 -2.71 -9.31
CA ILE A 256 -21.08 -3.60 -8.43
C ILE A 256 -22.13 -4.20 -9.38
N PRO A 257 -22.12 -5.51 -9.68
CA PRO A 257 -23.22 -6.11 -10.40
C PRO A 257 -24.46 -5.82 -9.57
N THR A 258 -25.31 -4.92 -10.05
CA THR A 258 -26.64 -4.71 -9.48
C THR A 258 -27.24 -6.11 -9.31
N PRO A 259 -27.60 -6.53 -8.08
CA PRO A 259 -28.20 -7.84 -7.89
C PRO A 259 -29.38 -7.91 -8.83
N ARG A 260 -29.28 -8.79 -9.84
CA ARG A 260 -30.35 -9.03 -10.78
C ARG A 260 -31.54 -9.45 -9.92
N PRO A 261 -32.68 -8.71 -9.94
CA PRO A 261 -33.82 -9.06 -9.14
C PRO A 261 -34.18 -10.53 -9.43
N PRO A 262 -34.59 -11.31 -8.42
CA PRO A 262 -35.01 -12.67 -8.63
C PRO A 262 -36.08 -12.67 -9.71
N VAL A 263 -35.79 -13.30 -10.85
CA VAL A 263 -36.80 -13.60 -11.85
C VAL A 263 -37.78 -14.52 -11.15
N HIS A 264 -38.93 -13.99 -10.75
CA HIS A 264 -40.07 -14.79 -10.34
C HIS A 264 -40.40 -15.70 -11.53
N GLN A 265 -39.91 -16.94 -11.47
CA GLN A 265 -40.34 -17.98 -12.37
C GLN A 265 -41.83 -18.19 -12.10
N HIS A 266 -42.64 -17.69 -13.02
CA HIS A 266 -44.06 -17.93 -13.05
C HIS A 266 -44.24 -19.45 -13.18
N PRO A 267 -44.94 -20.13 -12.25
CA PRO A 267 -45.21 -21.54 -12.37
C PRO A 267 -46.05 -21.75 -13.64
N ALA A 268 -45.45 -22.36 -14.65
CA ALA A 268 -46.16 -22.82 -15.82
C ALA A 268 -47.14 -23.92 -15.40
N ASP A 269 -48.39 -23.74 -15.83
CA ASP A 269 -49.49 -24.70 -15.78
C ASP A 269 -49.00 -26.13 -16.04
N GLN A 270 -49.33 -27.03 -15.11
CA GLN A 270 -49.37 -28.46 -15.39
C GLN A 270 -50.71 -28.76 -16.07
N PRO A 271 -50.74 -29.16 -17.36
CA PRO A 271 -51.93 -29.75 -17.94
C PRO A 271 -52.11 -31.17 -17.38
N GLY A 272 -53.37 -31.51 -17.14
CA GLY A 272 -53.81 -32.69 -16.40
C GLY A 272 -53.31 -34.03 -16.93
N GLN A 273 -53.31 -34.99 -16.00
CA GLN A 273 -53.36 -36.41 -16.33
C GLN A 273 -54.76 -36.91 -15.99
N GLU A 274 -55.41 -37.46 -17.01
CA GLU A 274 -56.53 -38.41 -16.93
C GLU A 274 -56.04 -39.78 -16.43
#